data_AF-A0AA51GW27-F1
#
_entry.id   AF-A0AA51GW27-F1
#
_cell.length_a   1.000
_cell.length_b   1.000
_cell.length_c   1.000
_cell.angle_alpha   90.00
_cell.angle_beta   90.00
_cell.angle_gamma   90.00
#
_symmetry.space_group_name_H-M   'P 1'
#
loop_
_entity.id
_entity.type
_entity.pdbx_description
1 polymer ?
#
loop_
_entity_poly.entity_id
_entity_poly.type
_entity_poly.pdbx_seq_one_letter_code
_entity_poly.pdbx_strand_id
1 'polypeptide(L)'
;MKKRFYALLLCIVLSATIFSGCGKTSEANLGNNTQVSDNNYDSDEGFPLLEDDLIELYKDTETLYSYIVFGSLKYDTSKKIEKDNLVYYKVNEPAFESYDSFKTYLSNYFTEDFINREILSPDSIRFIQDENGDLYMMNGSRGENVFYAGHVFHPAEIEENQISFTATAYYTNKQEPYDGQLFYTEPENNSDFSTQDFTFTLVKEGDSWKFDRFSCFF
;
A
#
# COMPACT_ATOMS: atom_id res chain seq x y z
N MET A 1 20.66 -15.49 -34.53
CA MET A 1 22.14 -15.50 -34.49
C MET A 1 22.65 -14.16 -33.95
N LYS A 2 23.75 -14.20 -33.18
CA LYS A 2 24.36 -13.16 -32.29
C LYS A 2 23.76 -13.18 -30.86
N LYS A 3 24.19 -14.06 -29.94
CA LYS A 3 25.42 -14.06 -29.09
C LYS A 3 25.48 -12.82 -28.18
N ARG A 4 24.94 -12.90 -26.96
CA ARG A 4 25.59 -13.24 -25.65
C ARG A 4 26.64 -12.22 -25.19
N PHE A 5 26.40 -11.58 -24.05
CA PHE A 5 27.43 -11.35 -23.02
C PHE A 5 26.80 -11.46 -21.64
N TYR A 6 27.09 -12.58 -20.96
CA TYR A 6 27.02 -12.72 -19.51
C TYR A 6 28.36 -12.24 -18.96
N ALA A 7 28.35 -11.41 -17.93
CA ALA A 7 29.53 -11.12 -17.11
C ALA A 7 29.21 -11.55 -15.68
N LEU A 8 29.92 -12.57 -15.22
CA LEU A 8 29.88 -13.16 -13.90
C LEU A 8 31.32 -13.13 -13.36
N LEU A 9 31.45 -12.87 -12.06
CA LEU A 9 32.63 -13.03 -11.18
C LEU A 9 33.82 -12.08 -11.35
N LEU A 10 34.20 -11.43 -10.23
CA LEU A 10 35.35 -11.93 -9.45
C LEU A 10 35.41 -11.31 -8.05
N CYS A 11 35.46 -12.20 -7.06
CA CYS A 11 35.82 -11.92 -5.67
C CYS A 11 37.26 -11.41 -5.58
N ILE A 12 37.50 -10.37 -4.77
CA ILE A 12 38.80 -10.13 -4.15
C ILE A 12 38.56 -9.94 -2.64
N VAL A 13 38.88 -11.00 -1.89
CA VAL A 13 39.22 -10.93 -0.47
C VAL A 13 40.68 -10.54 -0.39
N LEU A 14 41.04 -9.48 0.35
CA LEU A 14 42.32 -9.46 1.06
C LEU A 14 42.39 -8.41 2.17
N SER A 15 42.58 -8.97 3.37
CA SER A 15 43.38 -8.51 4.52
C SER A 15 42.94 -7.29 5.34
N ALA A 16 42.61 -7.62 6.59
CA ALA A 16 42.57 -6.74 7.74
C ALA A 16 43.92 -6.05 8.01
N THR A 17 43.85 -4.76 8.34
CA THR A 17 44.80 -4.10 9.25
C THR A 17 44.00 -3.29 10.25
N ILE A 18 44.05 -3.75 11.50
CA ILE A 18 43.60 -3.02 12.68
C ILE A 18 44.69 -1.99 12.98
N PHE A 19 44.33 -0.71 12.99
CA PHE A 19 45.06 0.30 13.76
C PHE A 19 44.04 1.14 14.52
N SER A 20 44.16 1.07 15.85
CA SER A 20 43.40 1.83 16.82
C SER A 20 43.75 3.32 16.70
N GLY A 21 42.73 4.14 16.43
CA GLY A 21 42.76 5.59 16.55
C GLY A 21 41.65 6.04 17.50
N CYS A 22 42.06 6.64 18.62
CA CYS A 22 41.23 7.04 19.74
C CYS A 22 40.37 8.27 19.41
N GLY A 23 39.12 8.27 19.88
CA GLY A 23 38.42 9.49 20.31
C GLY A 23 37.62 10.25 19.26
N LYS A 24 36.36 9.85 19.09
CA LYS A 24 35.15 10.66 19.34
C LYS A 24 33.95 9.71 19.18
N THR A 25 33.37 9.32 20.30
CA THR A 25 32.01 8.76 20.34
C THR A 25 31.07 9.84 19.79
N SER A 26 30.65 9.70 18.53
CA SER A 26 29.36 10.25 18.12
C SER A 26 28.33 9.25 18.62
N GLU A 27 27.77 9.54 19.79
CA GLU A 27 26.48 8.99 20.18
C GLU A 27 25.54 9.17 18.99
N ALA A 28 24.91 8.08 18.56
CA ALA A 28 23.76 8.16 17.70
C ALA A 28 22.73 9.02 18.45
N ASN A 29 22.49 10.22 17.95
CA ASN A 29 21.48 11.12 18.48
C ASN A 29 20.11 10.57 18.06
N LEU A 30 19.66 9.53 18.77
CA LEU A 30 18.25 9.13 18.87
C LEU A 30 17.55 10.25 19.63
N GLY A 31 17.10 11.26 18.89
CA GLY A 31 16.56 12.46 19.50
C GLY A 31 16.40 13.58 18.49
N ASN A 32 15.52 13.39 17.50
CA ASN A 32 14.67 14.46 17.01
C ASN A 32 13.35 13.83 16.62
N ASN A 33 12.40 13.91 17.55
CA ASN A 33 10.98 13.82 17.25
C ASN A 33 10.69 14.97 16.27
N THR A 34 10.89 14.72 14.98
CA THR A 34 10.56 15.68 13.93
C THR A 34 9.06 15.60 13.77
N GLN A 35 8.34 16.20 14.71
CA GLN A 35 7.03 16.73 14.40
C GLN A 35 7.27 17.70 13.25
N VAL A 36 6.83 17.33 12.05
CA VAL A 36 6.66 18.32 11.00
C VAL A 36 5.68 19.34 11.57
N SER A 37 6.18 20.53 11.87
CA SER A 37 5.39 21.58 12.47
C SER A 37 4.21 21.94 11.57
N ASP A 38 3.02 21.94 12.16
CA ASP A 38 1.67 22.17 11.61
C ASP A 38 1.46 23.46 10.79
N ASN A 39 2.49 24.29 10.59
CA ASN A 39 2.28 25.67 10.13
C ASN A 39 2.45 25.92 8.63
N ASN A 40 2.70 24.89 7.81
CA ASN A 40 2.66 25.02 6.33
C ASN A 40 2.67 23.67 5.60
N TYR A 41 1.93 22.67 6.09
CA TYR A 41 1.76 21.45 5.31
C TYR A 41 0.77 21.70 4.18
N ASP A 42 1.17 21.33 2.97
CA ASP A 42 0.37 21.43 1.77
C ASP A 42 0.22 20.04 1.14
N SER A 43 -1.01 19.56 1.09
CA SER A 43 -1.37 18.28 0.47
C SER A 43 -1.64 18.46 -1.04
N ASP A 44 -1.29 19.59 -1.64
CA ASP A 44 -1.49 19.96 -3.06
C ASP A 44 -1.19 18.85 -4.09
N GLU A 45 -0.21 17.98 -3.80
CA GLU A 45 0.15 16.87 -4.69
C GLU A 45 -0.71 15.61 -4.52
N GLY A 46 -1.60 15.57 -3.52
CA GLY A 46 -2.46 14.43 -3.19
C GLY A 46 -1.72 13.25 -2.57
N PHE A 47 -0.60 13.50 -1.88
CA PHE A 47 0.23 12.48 -1.26
C PHE A 47 0.59 12.84 0.19
N PRO A 48 0.80 11.83 1.06
CA PRO A 48 1.23 12.08 2.43
C PRO A 48 2.63 12.69 2.45
N LEU A 49 2.90 13.58 3.41
CA LEU A 49 4.23 14.15 3.60
C LEU A 49 5.18 13.13 4.24
N LEU A 50 5.87 12.37 3.40
CA LEU A 50 6.85 11.37 3.81
C LEU A 50 8.16 11.56 3.02
N GLU A 51 9.18 10.78 3.35
CA GLU A 51 10.39 10.68 2.53
C GLU A 51 10.05 10.08 1.14
N ASP A 52 10.85 10.42 0.11
CA ASP A 52 10.55 10.08 -1.29
C ASP A 52 10.30 8.59 -1.53
N ASP A 53 11.07 7.72 -0.86
CA ASP A 53 10.94 6.26 -0.93
C ASP A 53 9.64 5.76 -0.30
N LEU A 54 9.19 6.38 0.78
CA LEU A 54 7.91 6.09 1.42
C LEU A 54 6.72 6.60 0.62
N ILE A 55 6.88 7.72 -0.10
CA ILE A 55 5.87 8.20 -1.06
C ILE A 55 5.74 7.23 -2.23
N GLU A 56 6.86 6.72 -2.77
CA GLU A 56 6.83 5.68 -3.82
C GLU A 56 6.15 4.41 -3.31
N LEU A 57 6.48 3.95 -2.10
CA LEU A 57 5.80 2.83 -1.45
C LEU A 57 4.29 3.08 -1.30
N TYR A 58 3.87 4.27 -0.90
CA TYR A 58 2.45 4.62 -0.82
C TYR A 58 1.77 4.52 -2.18
N LYS A 59 2.35 5.09 -3.24
CA LYS A 59 1.79 5.08 -4.61
C LYS A 59 1.63 3.67 -5.16
N ASP A 60 2.65 2.83 -4.98
CA ASP A 60 2.61 1.44 -5.40
C ASP A 60 1.56 0.65 -4.60
N THR A 61 1.49 0.90 -3.29
CA THR A 61 0.50 0.27 -2.41
C THR A 61 -0.92 0.70 -2.78
N GLU A 62 -1.16 1.98 -3.04
CA GLU A 62 -2.46 2.51 -3.45
C GLU A 62 -2.91 1.89 -4.77
N THR A 63 -2.02 1.82 -5.75
CA THR A 63 -2.29 1.20 -7.05
C THR A 63 -2.66 -0.26 -6.89
N LEU A 64 -1.86 -1.02 -6.12
CA LEU A 64 -2.10 -2.43 -5.85
C LEU A 64 -3.41 -2.64 -5.08
N TYR A 65 -3.61 -1.91 -3.99
CA TYR A 65 -4.77 -2.08 -3.11
C TYR A 65 -6.06 -1.66 -3.81
N SER A 66 -6.05 -0.62 -4.63
CA SER A 66 -7.21 -0.21 -5.43
C SER A 66 -7.54 -1.26 -6.50
N TYR A 67 -6.52 -1.79 -7.19
CA TYR A 67 -6.72 -2.87 -8.16
C TYR A 67 -7.19 -4.17 -7.49
N ILE A 68 -6.75 -4.41 -6.26
CA ILE A 68 -7.39 -5.36 -5.37
C ILE A 68 -8.82 -4.86 -5.17
N VAL A 69 -9.19 -3.95 -4.30
CA VAL A 69 -10.58 -3.65 -3.90
C VAL A 69 -11.60 -3.53 -5.06
N PHE A 70 -11.28 -2.78 -6.13
CA PHE A 70 -12.24 -2.44 -7.19
C PHE A 70 -12.08 -3.26 -8.47
N GLY A 71 -10.86 -3.74 -8.72
CA GLY A 71 -10.50 -4.41 -9.96
C GLY A 71 -10.87 -5.88 -9.99
N SER A 72 -10.30 -6.56 -10.99
CA SER A 72 -10.27 -8.01 -11.07
C SER A 72 -8.95 -8.44 -11.67
N LEU A 73 -8.25 -9.35 -10.99
CA LEU A 73 -7.07 -10.01 -11.52
C LEU A 73 -7.43 -10.73 -12.82
N LYS A 74 -6.47 -10.99 -13.71
CA LYS A 74 -6.77 -11.88 -14.84
C LYS A 74 -7.16 -13.27 -14.32
N TYR A 75 -8.23 -13.83 -14.86
CA TYR A 75 -8.74 -15.14 -14.48
C TYR A 75 -9.21 -15.95 -15.69
N ASP A 76 -9.31 -17.26 -15.50
CA ASP A 76 -9.81 -18.22 -16.49
C ASP A 76 -11.30 -18.50 -16.25
N THR A 77 -12.17 -17.98 -17.12
CA THR A 77 -13.64 -18.17 -17.03
C THR A 77 -14.08 -19.63 -17.18
N SER A 78 -13.22 -20.50 -17.72
CA SER A 78 -13.50 -21.93 -17.87
C SER A 78 -13.17 -22.75 -16.62
N LYS A 79 -12.38 -22.19 -15.70
CA LYS A 79 -11.95 -22.85 -14.45
C LYS A 79 -12.59 -22.16 -13.26
N LYS A 80 -13.68 -22.74 -12.76
CA LYS A 80 -14.43 -22.22 -11.63
C LYS A 80 -14.62 -23.25 -10.53
N ILE A 81 -14.75 -22.75 -9.31
CA ILE A 81 -15.20 -23.51 -8.15
C ILE A 81 -16.39 -22.79 -7.51
N GLU A 82 -17.27 -23.57 -6.89
CA GLU A 82 -18.44 -23.06 -6.19
C GLU A 82 -18.29 -23.38 -4.70
N LYS A 83 -18.36 -22.36 -3.85
CA LYS A 83 -18.22 -22.47 -2.40
C LYS A 83 -19.17 -21.47 -1.75
N ASP A 84 -19.95 -21.93 -0.75
CA ASP A 84 -20.89 -21.08 0.00
C ASP A 84 -21.85 -20.26 -0.89
N ASN A 85 -22.36 -20.89 -1.97
CA ASN A 85 -23.21 -20.27 -3.00
C ASN A 85 -22.56 -19.13 -3.81
N LEU A 86 -21.24 -18.99 -3.73
CA LEU A 86 -20.46 -18.04 -4.52
C LEU A 86 -19.63 -18.78 -5.59
N VAL A 87 -19.41 -18.12 -6.72
CA VAL A 87 -18.62 -18.64 -7.84
C VAL A 87 -17.28 -17.93 -7.89
N TYR A 88 -16.21 -18.70 -7.87
CA TYR A 88 -14.84 -18.20 -7.95
C TYR A 88 -14.15 -18.71 -9.20
N TYR A 89 -13.30 -17.90 -9.81
CA TYR A 89 -12.55 -18.20 -11.01
C TYR A 89 -11.06 -18.31 -10.71
N LYS A 90 -10.40 -19.28 -11.34
CA LYS A 90 -8.95 -19.47 -11.16
C LYS A 90 -8.21 -18.26 -11.70
N VAL A 91 -7.40 -17.63 -10.86
CA VAL A 91 -6.51 -16.53 -11.27
C VAL A 91 -5.44 -17.08 -12.22
N ASN A 92 -5.17 -16.35 -13.31
CA ASN A 92 -4.13 -16.67 -14.29
C ASN A 92 -3.23 -15.46 -14.60
N GLU A 93 -3.14 -14.54 -13.66
CA GLU A 93 -2.17 -13.44 -13.70
C GLU A 93 -0.75 -14.03 -13.53
N PRO A 94 0.22 -13.77 -14.44
CA PRO A 94 1.55 -14.37 -14.35
C PRO A 94 2.32 -14.06 -13.07
N ALA A 95 1.98 -12.97 -12.38
CA ALA A 95 2.59 -12.62 -11.10
C ALA A 95 2.12 -13.51 -9.93
N PHE A 96 0.98 -14.20 -10.08
CA PHE A 96 0.28 -14.91 -9.01
C PHE A 96 -0.01 -16.37 -9.43
N GLU A 97 1.05 -17.17 -9.48
CA GLU A 97 0.97 -18.58 -9.89
C GLU A 97 0.22 -19.46 -8.87
N SER A 98 0.18 -19.04 -7.61
CA SER A 98 -0.48 -19.73 -6.49
C SER A 98 -0.97 -18.75 -5.42
N TYR A 99 -1.79 -19.23 -4.49
CA TYR A 99 -2.22 -18.45 -3.33
C TYR A 99 -1.02 -17.96 -2.49
N ASP A 100 -0.03 -18.82 -2.26
CA ASP A 100 1.18 -18.46 -1.52
C ASP A 100 2.04 -17.43 -2.26
N SER A 101 2.12 -17.50 -3.59
CA SER A 101 2.83 -16.49 -4.38
C SER A 101 2.16 -15.12 -4.29
N PHE A 102 0.82 -15.08 -4.26
CA PHE A 102 0.07 -13.85 -4.06
C PHE A 102 0.28 -13.29 -2.65
N LYS A 103 0.19 -14.12 -1.61
CA LYS A 103 0.50 -13.72 -0.24
C LYS A 103 1.94 -13.19 -0.11
N THR A 104 2.91 -13.84 -0.76
CA THR A 104 4.31 -13.41 -0.81
C THR A 104 4.48 -12.10 -1.56
N TYR A 105 3.72 -11.87 -2.63
CA TYR A 105 3.75 -10.60 -3.33
C TYR A 105 3.20 -9.45 -2.47
N LEU A 106 2.07 -9.69 -1.78
CA LEU A 106 1.46 -8.72 -0.87
C LEU A 106 2.38 -8.34 0.29
N SER A 107 3.22 -9.27 0.77
CA SER A 107 4.10 -9.03 1.91
C SER A 107 5.25 -8.05 1.64
N ASN A 108 5.43 -7.61 0.39
CA ASN A 108 6.31 -6.49 0.06
C ASN A 108 5.71 -5.13 0.44
N TYR A 109 4.38 -5.05 0.61
CA TYR A 109 3.64 -3.81 0.84
C TYR A 109 2.94 -3.78 2.20
N PHE A 110 2.45 -4.94 2.66
CA PHE A 110 1.60 -5.06 3.84
C PHE A 110 2.21 -5.97 4.91
N THR A 111 1.91 -5.69 6.17
CA THR A 111 2.22 -6.61 7.27
C THR A 111 1.45 -7.93 7.08
N GLU A 112 1.99 -9.02 7.64
CA GLU A 112 1.28 -10.30 7.60
C GLU A 112 -0.11 -10.20 8.27
N ASP A 113 -0.20 -9.45 9.36
CA ASP A 113 -1.44 -9.23 10.08
C ASP A 113 -2.48 -8.49 9.22
N PHE A 114 -2.10 -7.43 8.50
CA PHE A 114 -3.01 -6.74 7.58
C PHE A 114 -3.47 -7.66 6.44
N ILE A 115 -2.56 -8.43 5.84
CA ILE A 115 -2.90 -9.37 4.77
C ILE A 115 -3.96 -10.37 5.26
N ASN A 116 -3.74 -10.99 6.42
CA ASN A 116 -4.63 -11.99 6.98
C ASN A 116 -5.93 -11.40 7.55
N ARG A 117 -5.96 -10.10 7.89
CA ARG A 117 -7.13 -9.44 8.46
C ARG A 117 -8.04 -8.80 7.41
N GLU A 118 -7.47 -8.23 6.36
CA GLU A 118 -8.21 -7.38 5.41
C GLU A 118 -8.31 -8.01 4.01
N ILE A 119 -7.23 -8.55 3.47
CA ILE A 119 -7.18 -9.01 2.06
C ILE A 119 -7.58 -10.49 1.95
N LEU A 120 -6.86 -11.33 2.68
CA LEU A 120 -6.96 -12.79 2.70
C LEU A 120 -7.67 -13.30 3.95
N SER A 121 -8.50 -12.45 4.56
CA SER A 121 -9.29 -12.81 5.74
C SER A 121 -10.14 -14.05 5.50
N PRO A 122 -10.28 -14.94 6.52
CA PRO A 122 -11.22 -16.05 6.45
C PRO A 122 -12.66 -15.60 6.14
N ASP A 123 -13.03 -14.38 6.53
CA ASP A 123 -14.34 -13.78 6.29
C ASP A 123 -14.41 -13.02 4.95
N SER A 124 -13.28 -12.84 4.26
CA SER A 124 -13.23 -12.23 2.93
C SER A 124 -13.77 -13.21 1.89
N ILE A 125 -14.84 -12.80 1.22
CA ILE A 125 -15.43 -13.56 0.11
C ILE A 125 -14.67 -13.37 -1.22
N ARG A 126 -13.52 -12.68 -1.19
CA ARG A 126 -12.90 -12.18 -2.42
C ARG A 126 -11.91 -13.14 -3.03
N PHE A 127 -11.03 -13.71 -2.20
CA PHE A 127 -10.00 -14.65 -2.62
C PHE A 127 -10.08 -15.92 -1.79
N ILE A 128 -9.94 -17.06 -2.45
CA ILE A 128 -9.87 -18.36 -1.77
C ILE A 128 -8.73 -19.19 -2.35
N GLN A 129 -8.25 -20.12 -1.53
CA GLN A 129 -7.32 -21.18 -1.91
C GLN A 129 -8.11 -22.47 -2.17
N ASP A 130 -7.76 -23.22 -3.21
CA ASP A 130 -8.26 -24.59 -3.40
C ASP A 130 -7.33 -25.64 -2.74
N GLU A 131 -7.69 -26.91 -2.87
CA GLU A 131 -6.92 -28.03 -2.33
C GLU A 131 -5.52 -28.22 -2.96
N ASN A 132 -5.28 -27.64 -4.14
CA ASN A 132 -4.00 -27.69 -4.85
C ASN A 132 -3.12 -26.46 -4.55
N GLY A 133 -3.61 -25.52 -3.72
CA GLY A 133 -2.93 -24.26 -3.42
C GLY A 133 -3.10 -23.18 -4.49
N ASP A 134 -3.98 -23.39 -5.47
CA ASP A 134 -4.28 -22.42 -6.52
C ASP A 134 -5.07 -21.24 -5.95
N LEU A 135 -4.83 -20.04 -6.49
CA LEU A 135 -5.57 -18.83 -6.16
C LEU A 135 -6.84 -18.73 -7.01
N TYR A 136 -7.97 -18.55 -6.34
CA TYR A 136 -9.25 -18.24 -6.97
C TYR A 136 -9.79 -16.91 -6.46
N MET A 137 -10.48 -16.17 -7.33
CA MET A 137 -11.13 -14.92 -6.99
C MET A 137 -12.61 -14.92 -7.35
N MET A 138 -13.43 -14.28 -6.53
CA MET A 138 -14.83 -14.01 -6.88
C MET A 138 -14.87 -12.91 -7.94
N ASN A 139 -15.61 -13.13 -9.02
CA ASN A 139 -15.89 -12.07 -9.98
C ASN A 139 -16.83 -11.04 -9.34
N GLY A 140 -16.33 -9.84 -9.14
CA GLY A 140 -17.10 -8.71 -8.63
C GLY A 140 -16.22 -7.48 -8.61
N SER A 141 -16.33 -6.67 -9.66
CA SER A 141 -15.80 -5.30 -9.63
C SER A 141 -16.74 -4.45 -8.79
N ARG A 142 -16.22 -3.91 -7.69
CA ARG A 142 -16.87 -2.78 -7.02
C ARG A 142 -16.51 -1.52 -7.80
N GLY A 143 -17.49 -0.67 -8.06
CA GLY A 143 -17.20 0.67 -8.56
C GLY A 143 -16.57 1.51 -7.46
N GLU A 144 -15.78 2.49 -7.86
CA GLU A 144 -15.31 3.58 -7.00
C GLU A 144 -16.53 4.43 -6.55
N ASN A 145 -16.37 5.16 -5.46
CA ASN A 145 -17.34 6.08 -4.90
C ASN A 145 -17.42 7.33 -5.78
N VAL A 146 -18.44 7.36 -6.63
CA VAL A 146 -18.73 8.44 -7.58
C VAL A 146 -18.97 9.80 -6.92
N PHE A 147 -19.13 9.87 -5.60
CA PHE A 147 -19.29 11.13 -4.87
C PHE A 147 -17.95 11.70 -4.37
N TYR A 148 -16.85 10.96 -4.49
CA TYR A 148 -15.53 11.39 -4.03
C TYR A 148 -15.07 12.66 -4.78
N ALA A 149 -14.64 13.66 -4.00
CA ALA A 149 -14.30 15.00 -4.49
C ALA A 149 -12.85 15.39 -4.26
N GLY A 150 -12.11 14.65 -3.44
CA GLY A 150 -10.76 15.00 -3.03
C GLY A 150 -10.43 14.48 -1.64
N HIS A 151 -9.18 14.61 -1.23
CA HIS A 151 -8.75 14.32 0.14
C HIS A 151 -7.62 15.24 0.54
N VAL A 152 -7.52 15.51 1.83
CA VAL A 152 -6.43 16.29 2.42
C VAL A 152 -5.69 15.37 3.38
N PHE A 153 -4.42 15.11 3.11
CA PHE A 153 -3.58 14.42 4.07
C PHE A 153 -3.32 15.33 5.28
N HIS A 154 -2.83 14.75 6.37
CA HIS A 154 -2.39 15.47 7.56
C HIS A 154 -0.95 15.09 7.91
N PRO A 155 -0.23 15.93 8.68
CA PRO A 155 1.15 15.64 9.08
C PRO A 155 1.30 14.26 9.69
N ALA A 156 2.35 13.55 9.29
CA ALA A 156 2.67 12.24 9.82
C ALA A 156 3.29 12.32 11.22
N GLU A 157 2.90 11.39 12.09
CA GLU A 157 3.61 11.06 13.32
C GLU A 157 4.66 9.99 13.00
N ILE A 158 5.93 10.33 13.18
CA ILE A 158 7.07 9.48 12.82
C ILE A 158 7.80 9.02 14.08
N GLU A 159 7.82 7.71 14.30
CA GLU A 159 8.56 7.02 15.35
C GLU A 159 9.59 6.05 14.75
N GLU A 160 10.46 5.46 15.58
CA GLU A 160 11.55 4.58 15.11
C GLU A 160 11.06 3.39 14.28
N ASN A 161 9.94 2.78 14.67
CA ASN A 161 9.41 1.55 14.05
C ASN A 161 7.97 1.69 13.58
N GLN A 162 7.40 2.90 13.62
CA GLN A 162 6.03 3.18 13.21
C GLN A 162 5.92 4.57 12.60
N ILE A 163 5.15 4.68 11.51
CA ILE A 163 4.73 5.97 10.96
C ILE A 163 3.21 5.92 10.84
N SER A 164 2.52 6.95 11.34
CA SER A 164 1.07 7.07 11.27
C SER A 164 0.70 8.40 10.63
N PHE A 165 -0.26 8.39 9.71
CA PHE A 165 -0.79 9.60 9.11
C PHE A 165 -2.28 9.42 8.80
N THR A 166 -2.99 10.53 8.69
CA THR A 166 -4.42 10.52 8.36
C THR A 166 -4.68 11.30 7.08
N ALA A 167 -5.82 11.02 6.46
CA ALA A 167 -6.38 11.85 5.42
C ALA A 167 -7.87 12.04 5.66
N THR A 168 -8.35 13.26 5.45
CA THR A 168 -9.77 13.56 5.40
C THR A 168 -10.20 13.51 3.94
N ALA A 169 -11.01 12.51 3.58
CA ALA A 169 -11.62 12.45 2.25
C ALA A 169 -12.94 13.23 2.26
N TYR A 170 -13.24 13.85 1.13
CA TYR A 170 -14.42 14.69 0.93
C TYR A 170 -15.32 14.07 -0.13
N TYR A 171 -16.62 14.04 0.14
CA TYR A 171 -17.64 13.52 -0.75
C TYR A 171 -18.74 14.55 -0.96
N THR A 172 -19.13 14.81 -2.20
CA THR A 172 -20.18 15.78 -2.51
C THR A 172 -21.50 15.41 -1.82
N ASN A 173 -22.14 16.39 -1.17
CA ASN A 173 -23.48 16.22 -0.58
C ASN A 173 -24.60 16.30 -1.63
N LYS A 174 -24.25 16.52 -2.91
CA LYS A 174 -25.20 16.50 -4.02
C LYS A 174 -25.76 15.09 -4.23
N GLN A 175 -26.95 15.03 -4.83
CA GLN A 175 -27.56 13.74 -5.21
C GLN A 175 -26.93 13.12 -6.46
N GLU A 176 -26.07 13.86 -7.15
CA GLU A 176 -25.39 13.45 -8.39
C GLU A 176 -23.89 13.23 -8.13
N PRO A 177 -23.21 12.41 -8.95
CA PRO A 177 -21.76 12.22 -8.90
C PRO A 177 -20.98 13.54 -8.86
N TYR A 178 -19.81 13.52 -8.23
CA TYR A 178 -18.89 14.65 -8.28
C TYR A 178 -18.33 14.79 -9.71
N ASP A 179 -18.51 15.98 -10.28
CA ASP A 179 -18.10 16.32 -11.65
C ASP A 179 -17.03 17.43 -11.71
N GLY A 180 -16.53 17.85 -10.55
CA GLY A 180 -15.49 18.86 -10.40
C GLY A 180 -14.08 18.29 -10.56
N GLN A 181 -13.09 19.19 -10.50
CA GLN A 181 -11.69 18.79 -10.40
C GLN A 181 -11.40 18.31 -8.96
N LEU A 182 -10.76 17.15 -8.82
CA LEU A 182 -10.30 16.67 -7.52
C LEU A 182 -9.42 17.71 -6.84
N PHE A 183 -9.62 17.90 -5.53
CA PHE A 183 -8.84 18.80 -4.72
C PHE A 183 -8.06 18.06 -3.63
N TYR A 184 -6.94 18.65 -3.24
CA TYR A 184 -6.09 18.10 -2.18
C TYR A 184 -5.73 19.10 -1.09
N THR A 185 -6.42 20.23 -1.06
CA THR A 185 -6.38 21.23 0.01
C THR A 185 -7.77 21.40 0.60
N GLU A 186 -7.85 21.86 1.84
CA GLU A 186 -9.15 22.09 2.48
C GLU A 186 -10.00 23.06 1.65
N PRO A 187 -11.23 22.67 1.24
CA PRO A 187 -12.06 23.53 0.41
C PRO A 187 -12.68 24.65 1.26
N GLU A 188 -12.75 25.87 0.72
CA GLU A 188 -13.37 26.99 1.42
C GLU A 188 -14.86 26.73 1.77
N ASN A 189 -15.54 25.90 0.98
CA ASN A 189 -16.96 25.57 1.12
C ASN A 189 -17.18 24.19 1.75
N ASN A 190 -16.64 23.95 2.95
CA ASN A 190 -16.77 22.66 3.66
C ASN A 190 -18.22 22.16 3.81
N SER A 191 -19.23 23.04 3.83
CA SER A 191 -20.64 22.64 3.95
C SER A 191 -21.19 21.84 2.76
N ASP A 192 -20.53 21.93 1.60
CA ASP A 192 -20.96 21.24 0.38
C ASP A 192 -20.54 19.76 0.36
N PHE A 193 -19.71 19.36 1.32
CA PHE A 193 -19.12 18.04 1.40
C PHE A 193 -19.45 17.36 2.72
N SER A 194 -19.54 16.03 2.69
CA SER A 194 -19.39 15.18 3.85
C SER A 194 -17.94 14.70 3.89
N THR A 195 -17.42 14.45 5.09
CA THR A 195 -16.04 14.02 5.28
C THR A 195 -15.96 12.65 5.95
N GLN A 196 -14.90 11.93 5.64
CA GLN A 196 -14.50 10.73 6.35
C GLN A 196 -12.98 10.73 6.56
N ASP A 197 -12.57 10.46 7.79
CA ASP A 197 -11.16 10.32 8.12
C ASP A 197 -10.70 8.89 7.92
N PHE A 198 -9.55 8.75 7.26
CA PHE A 198 -8.84 7.51 7.05
C PHE A 198 -7.49 7.57 7.75
N THR A 199 -7.07 6.46 8.34
CA THR A 199 -5.77 6.34 8.99
C THR A 199 -4.93 5.32 8.26
N PHE A 200 -3.68 5.66 8.08
CA PHE A 200 -2.64 4.83 7.49
C PHE A 200 -1.57 4.59 8.53
N THR A 201 -1.05 3.37 8.56
CA THR A 201 0.00 3.01 9.51
C THR A 201 1.03 2.15 8.81
N LEU A 202 2.27 2.62 8.78
CA LEU A 202 3.44 1.86 8.39
C LEU A 202 4.12 1.33 9.66
N VAL A 203 4.54 0.08 9.61
CA VAL A 203 5.34 -0.59 10.64
C VAL A 203 6.61 -1.11 10.00
N LYS A 204 7.71 -1.03 10.75
CA LYS A 204 9.01 -1.54 10.30
C LYS A 204 9.12 -3.04 10.61
N GLU A 205 9.21 -3.86 9.57
CA GLU A 205 9.46 -5.31 9.66
C GLU A 205 10.84 -5.63 9.09
N GLY A 206 11.83 -5.81 9.98
CA GLY A 206 13.23 -5.94 9.56
C GLY A 206 13.76 -4.63 8.98
N ASP A 207 14.23 -4.67 7.73
CA ASP A 207 14.77 -3.51 7.03
C ASP A 207 13.74 -2.81 6.12
N SER A 208 12.47 -3.22 6.16
CA SER A 208 11.42 -2.72 5.25
C SER A 208 10.24 -2.14 6.00
N TRP A 209 9.70 -1.03 5.49
CA TRP A 209 8.43 -0.46 5.92
C TRP A 209 7.27 -1.16 5.21
N LYS A 210 6.20 -1.45 5.94
CA LYS A 210 4.99 -2.09 5.41
C LYS A 210 3.74 -1.52 6.04
N PHE A 211 2.66 -1.46 5.30
CA PHE A 211 1.39 -0.99 5.80
C PHE A 211 0.70 -2.03 6.69
N ASP A 212 0.46 -1.67 7.94
CA ASP A 212 -0.40 -2.41 8.88
C ASP A 212 -1.84 -1.88 8.86
N ARG A 213 -2.04 -0.68 8.30
CA ARG A 213 -3.35 -0.08 8.04
C ARG A 213 -3.31 0.72 6.75
N PHE A 214 -4.24 0.43 5.84
CA PHE A 214 -4.37 1.09 4.55
C PHE A 214 -5.85 1.18 4.15
N SER A 215 -6.22 2.19 3.35
CA SER A 215 -7.59 2.38 2.87
C SER A 215 -7.61 3.09 1.52
N CYS A 216 -8.66 2.85 0.73
CA CYS A 216 -8.95 3.63 -0.48
C CYS A 216 -9.97 4.74 -0.13
N PHE A 217 -9.84 5.90 -0.76
CA PHE A 217 -10.73 7.05 -0.55
C PHE A 217 -11.97 7.04 -1.44
N PHE A 218 -11.83 6.47 -2.63
CA PHE A 218 -12.82 6.45 -3.70
C PHE A 218 -13.35 5.03 -3.79
#